data_AF-A0A1M6DK19-F1
#
_entry.id   AF-A0A1M6DK19-F1
#
_cell.length_a   1.000
_cell.length_b   1.000
_cell.length_c   1.000
_cell.angle_alpha   90.00
_cell.angle_beta   90.00
_cell.angle_gamma   90.00
#
_symmetry.space_group_name_H-M   'P 1'
#
loop_
_entity.id
_entity.type
_entity.pdbx_description
1 polymer ?
#
loop_
_entity_poly.entity_id
_entity_poly.type
_entity_poly.pdbx_seq_one_letter_code
_entity_poly.pdbx_strand_id
1 'polypeptide(L)'
;MRKEFFHGGKRLISAILITTCLTACSADDTFSNKDATEETSTENSTNDSSADSDIIIDSVTWDDSSAKPSGNGENTQIFFNMSDGSIQTFESDIPISVKELQMVDLDNDGTDDYVILGYFANTDTEYQIIYAYTFEDGKVSQLFPVSGIESVDDDVLYDCQIRDVKLDYPVNETVNGLELKSFGKVEGMVYQEAYKIIYCKDNEWNIDFNNEGEDAAYRTVISSRDKDFINIDEESSKLYQAFLDGSEKVTFDTRCDNSEGDYLSRKLTDGEGYTFDEIVDSLIYDDESIEDITDTYIDCGLDGDYEMVVSVSFNIDFSFDMVIKNIDGCLKMCYFKESWSRSHTTIYYNGVVYSYGSSGADSHGTHEGFINADGEYKHWYDKSEDGQYDYDNDGIYSVRLFINHESVNLTFDIPEVACMYSEEISYGDDGEYDYFYFEIWGMYGDELTYDPNNPDDPYEVIIKECEKNGVKVVSKEEHEKKLKERKQEIGLTDEIYEYGYEYLPEDE
;
A
#
# COMPACT_ATOMS: atom_id res chain seq x y z
N MET A 1 -25.34 39.01 -5.41
CA MET A 1 -26.07 39.71 -4.34
C MET A 1 -25.54 39.14 -3.02
N ARG A 2 -25.05 40.02 -2.12
CA ARG A 2 -24.29 39.71 -0.90
C ARG A 2 -25.07 38.93 0.17
N LYS A 3 -24.34 38.14 1.00
CA LYS A 3 -24.18 38.20 2.49
C LYS A 3 -23.74 36.80 2.99
N GLU A 4 -22.53 36.55 3.50
CA GLU A 4 -21.94 36.90 4.82
C GLU A 4 -22.85 36.67 6.04
N PHE A 5 -22.49 35.73 6.94
CA PHE A 5 -21.82 35.98 8.25
C PHE A 5 -21.83 34.74 9.18
N PHE A 6 -20.70 34.50 9.87
CA PHE A 6 -20.45 34.22 11.32
C PHE A 6 -19.15 33.37 11.48
N HIS A 7 -18.01 33.91 11.96
CA HIS A 7 -17.56 34.01 13.38
C HIS A 7 -17.64 32.66 14.13
N GLY A 8 -16.62 32.10 14.79
CA GLY A 8 -15.29 32.53 15.23
C GLY A 8 -14.96 31.77 16.53
N GLY A 9 -13.70 31.38 16.81
CA GLY A 9 -13.41 30.73 18.10
C GLY A 9 -12.02 30.11 18.28
N LYS A 10 -11.13 30.90 18.89
CA LYS A 10 -9.84 30.59 19.55
C LYS A 10 -9.65 29.17 20.14
N ARG A 11 -8.38 28.71 20.11
CA ARG A 11 -7.51 28.11 21.18
C ARG A 11 -6.52 27.14 20.49
N LEU A 12 -5.32 26.79 20.99
CA LEU A 12 -4.49 27.16 22.13
C LEU A 12 -3.03 26.85 21.69
N ILE A 13 -2.08 27.62 22.20
CA ILE A 13 -0.64 27.45 22.00
C ILE A 13 -0.16 26.20 22.77
N SER A 14 0.67 25.36 22.16
CA SER A 14 1.69 24.59 22.87
C SER A 14 2.98 24.59 22.06
N ALA A 15 3.97 25.26 22.63
CA ALA A 15 5.33 25.30 22.15
C ALA A 15 6.09 24.12 22.78
N ILE A 16 6.72 23.28 21.95
CA ILE A 16 7.75 22.36 22.40
C ILE A 16 9.07 22.87 21.80
N LEU A 17 9.90 23.40 22.68
CA LEU A 17 11.24 23.90 22.40
C LEU A 17 12.21 22.80 22.83
N ILE A 18 12.76 22.04 21.89
CA ILE A 18 13.89 21.13 22.18
C ILE A 18 15.14 21.77 21.60
N THR A 19 15.95 22.31 22.51
CA THR A 19 17.33 22.74 22.25
C THR A 19 18.26 21.60 22.65
N THR A 20 19.01 21.05 21.71
CA THR A 20 20.16 20.19 22.01
C THR A 20 21.41 20.80 21.38
N CYS A 21 22.27 21.32 22.25
CA CYS A 21 23.66 21.61 21.96
C CYS A 21 24.45 20.30 21.97
N LEU A 22 25.26 20.05 20.94
CA LEU A 22 26.39 19.13 21.06
C LEU A 22 27.67 19.79 20.55
N THR A 23 28.59 19.93 21.50
CA THR A 23 29.92 20.49 21.37
C THR A 23 30.88 19.42 20.88
N ALA A 24 31.77 19.83 19.98
CA ALA A 24 32.89 19.04 19.47
C ALA A 24 33.85 18.54 20.56
N CYS A 25 34.46 17.37 20.32
CA CYS A 25 35.80 17.06 20.79
C CYS A 25 36.56 16.26 19.72
N SER A 26 37.67 16.86 19.32
CA SER A 26 38.78 16.34 18.54
C SER A 26 39.54 15.22 19.26
N ALA A 27 40.19 14.33 18.51
CA ALA A 27 41.64 14.11 18.62
C ALA A 27 42.15 13.22 17.47
N ASP A 28 43.35 13.59 17.03
CA ASP A 28 44.18 13.00 15.99
C ASP A 28 44.56 11.53 16.24
N ASP A 29 44.94 10.81 15.18
CA ASP A 29 46.27 10.18 15.17
C ASP A 29 46.78 9.90 13.75
N THR A 30 48.00 10.39 13.52
CA THR A 30 48.87 10.22 12.36
C THR A 30 49.47 8.82 12.28
N PHE A 31 49.67 8.25 11.08
CA PHE A 31 50.80 7.35 10.83
C PHE A 31 51.30 7.39 9.37
N SER A 32 52.56 7.02 9.23
CA SER A 32 53.58 7.53 8.30
C SER A 32 53.85 6.70 7.04
N ASN A 33 54.35 7.41 6.02
CA ASN A 33 55.14 7.02 4.83
C ASN A 33 55.94 5.70 4.88
N LYS A 34 56.07 5.08 3.69
CA LYS A 34 57.32 4.44 3.23
C LYS A 34 57.45 4.41 1.69
N ASP A 35 58.56 5.00 1.24
CA ASP A 35 59.45 4.72 0.09
C ASP A 35 59.25 3.38 -0.65
N ALA A 36 59.69 3.13 -1.89
CA ALA A 36 60.28 3.84 -3.04
C ALA A 36 60.74 2.69 -3.98
N THR A 37 60.72 2.85 -5.30
CA THR A 37 61.77 2.30 -6.22
C THR A 37 61.57 2.77 -7.65
N GLU A 38 62.60 3.41 -8.20
CA GLU A 38 62.87 3.58 -9.63
C GLU A 38 63.52 2.31 -10.21
N GLU A 39 63.29 2.01 -11.49
CA GLU A 39 64.36 1.64 -12.45
C GLU A 39 63.86 1.63 -13.92
N THR A 40 64.34 2.62 -14.69
CA THR A 40 64.90 2.62 -16.07
C THR A 40 64.41 1.69 -17.21
N SER A 41 63.95 2.37 -18.27
CA SER A 41 64.29 2.31 -19.72
C SER A 41 64.16 1.00 -20.52
N THR A 42 63.52 1.06 -21.71
CA THR A 42 64.17 1.08 -23.05
C THR A 42 63.11 1.25 -24.17
N GLU A 43 63.35 2.14 -25.13
CA GLU A 43 62.57 2.31 -26.38
C GLU A 43 62.73 1.15 -27.36
N ASN A 44 61.67 0.82 -28.11
CA ASN A 44 61.76 0.51 -29.54
C ASN A 44 60.41 0.70 -30.22
N SER A 45 60.40 1.50 -31.29
CA SER A 45 59.24 1.77 -32.14
C SER A 45 59.06 0.69 -33.20
N THR A 46 57.81 0.41 -33.62
CA THR A 46 57.37 0.54 -35.02
C THR A 46 55.88 0.19 -35.22
N ASN A 47 55.16 1.18 -35.77
CA ASN A 47 54.11 1.14 -36.79
C ASN A 47 52.72 0.50 -36.56
N ASP A 48 51.72 1.35 -36.85
CA ASP A 48 50.39 1.09 -37.42
C ASP A 48 49.38 0.25 -36.62
N SER A 49 48.70 0.94 -35.71
CA SER A 49 47.24 0.88 -35.62
C SER A 49 46.76 2.29 -35.28
N SER A 50 45.83 2.85 -36.05
CA SER A 50 45.05 4.00 -35.59
C SER A 50 44.30 3.55 -34.35
N ALA A 51 44.86 3.87 -33.18
CA ALA A 51 44.17 3.67 -31.93
C ALA A 51 42.95 4.60 -31.96
N ASP A 52 41.77 4.01 -32.15
CA ASP A 52 40.57 4.56 -31.52
C ASP A 52 40.91 4.60 -30.04
N SER A 53 41.39 5.75 -29.56
CA SER A 53 41.44 5.99 -28.13
C SER A 53 39.99 6.05 -27.70
N ASP A 54 39.59 5.15 -26.80
CA ASP A 54 38.27 5.18 -26.18
C ASP A 54 38.00 6.62 -25.71
N ILE A 55 36.93 7.22 -26.23
CA ILE A 55 36.50 8.56 -25.84
C ILE A 55 36.08 8.46 -24.38
N ILE A 56 36.60 9.35 -23.54
CA ILE A 56 36.27 9.44 -22.11
C ILE A 56 35.94 10.89 -21.76
N ILE A 57 35.28 11.11 -20.62
CA ILE A 57 35.07 12.45 -20.07
C ILE A 57 36.35 12.90 -19.37
N ASP A 58 36.93 14.00 -19.84
CA ASP A 58 38.12 14.64 -19.24
C ASP A 58 37.74 15.56 -18.07
N SER A 59 36.64 16.32 -18.21
CA SER A 59 36.12 17.16 -17.13
C SER A 59 34.65 17.54 -17.33
N VAL A 60 33.94 17.72 -16.21
CA VAL A 60 32.60 18.29 -16.17
C VAL A 60 32.68 19.69 -15.58
N THR A 61 32.08 20.66 -16.26
CA THR A 61 32.06 22.08 -15.85
C THR A 61 30.67 22.65 -16.04
N TRP A 62 30.37 23.79 -15.44
CA TRP A 62 29.07 24.46 -15.60
C TRP A 62 29.26 25.97 -15.65
N ASP A 63 28.28 26.68 -16.19
CA ASP A 63 28.31 28.13 -16.19
C ASP A 63 27.81 28.67 -14.84
N ASP A 64 28.69 29.34 -14.12
CA ASP A 64 28.37 30.00 -12.85
C ASP A 64 27.70 31.37 -13.08
N SER A 65 27.08 31.58 -14.26
CA SER A 65 26.59 32.89 -14.72
C SER A 65 25.32 33.29 -13.97
N SER A 66 25.50 33.81 -12.76
CA SER A 66 24.51 34.62 -12.05
C SER A 66 23.26 33.91 -11.52
N ALA A 67 23.43 32.72 -10.90
CA ALA A 67 22.43 32.14 -10.01
C ALA A 67 22.17 33.09 -8.82
N LYS A 68 21.41 34.16 -9.04
CA LYS A 68 20.64 34.78 -7.97
C LYS A 68 19.56 33.78 -7.64
N PRO A 69 19.48 33.27 -6.40
CA PRO A 69 18.48 32.29 -5.97
C PRO A 69 17.06 32.87 -5.91
N SER A 70 16.72 33.78 -6.82
CA SER A 70 15.45 34.50 -6.88
C SER A 70 14.73 34.31 -8.23
N GLY A 71 14.99 33.18 -8.92
CA GLY A 71 14.21 32.70 -10.07
C GLY A 71 14.23 33.53 -11.36
N ASN A 72 15.18 34.45 -11.55
CA ASN A 72 15.25 35.33 -12.74
C ASN A 72 16.57 35.20 -13.52
N GLY A 73 17.23 34.04 -13.42
CA GLY A 73 18.47 33.71 -14.14
C GLY A 73 18.19 32.94 -15.43
N GLU A 74 19.19 32.89 -16.32
CA GLU A 74 19.23 31.88 -17.40
C GLU A 74 19.44 30.50 -16.76
N ASN A 75 18.95 29.46 -17.41
CA ASN A 75 19.12 28.09 -16.94
C ASN A 75 20.60 27.72 -16.96
N THR A 76 21.00 26.83 -16.04
CA THR A 76 22.40 26.44 -15.87
C THR A 76 22.80 25.47 -16.98
N GLN A 77 23.88 25.79 -17.68
CA GLN A 77 24.49 24.94 -18.68
C GLN A 77 25.57 24.06 -18.06
N ILE A 78 25.51 22.77 -18.35
CA ILE A 78 26.44 21.74 -17.90
C ILE A 78 27.20 21.23 -19.12
N PHE A 79 28.54 21.23 -19.03
CA PHE A 79 29.45 20.89 -20.12
C PHE A 79 30.28 19.67 -19.76
N PHE A 80 30.15 18.62 -20.57
CA PHE A 80 30.99 17.42 -20.52
C PHE A 80 32.08 17.54 -21.60
N ASN A 81 33.31 17.80 -21.16
CA ASN A 81 34.47 17.93 -22.03
C ASN A 81 35.11 16.56 -22.24
N MET A 82 35.16 16.10 -23.49
CA MET A 82 35.65 14.76 -23.85
C MET A 82 37.15 14.77 -24.17
N SER A 83 37.80 13.62 -24.06
CA SER A 83 39.23 13.42 -24.33
C SER A 83 39.63 13.70 -25.79
N ASP A 84 38.69 13.62 -26.74
CA ASP A 84 38.89 13.97 -28.14
C ASP A 84 38.73 15.49 -28.43
N GLY A 85 38.42 16.27 -27.39
CA GLY A 85 38.19 17.71 -27.45
C GLY A 85 36.76 18.10 -27.85
N SER A 86 35.85 17.15 -28.05
CA SER A 86 34.43 17.43 -28.21
C SER A 86 33.79 17.83 -26.87
N ILE A 87 32.66 18.53 -26.94
CA ILE A 87 31.90 18.98 -25.76
C ILE A 87 30.44 18.61 -25.98
N GLN A 88 29.84 17.95 -24.99
CA GLN A 88 28.39 17.76 -24.91
C GLN A 88 27.82 18.72 -23.87
N THR A 89 26.69 19.34 -24.18
CA THR A 89 26.09 20.40 -23.36
C THR A 89 24.65 20.06 -23.05
N PHE A 90 24.31 20.19 -21.77
CA PHE A 90 22.95 20.05 -21.23
C PHE A 90 22.54 21.36 -20.57
N GLU A 91 21.25 21.62 -20.51
CA GLU A 91 20.66 22.80 -19.88
C GLU A 91 19.69 22.31 -18.82
N SER A 92 19.77 22.87 -17.61
CA SER A 92 18.82 22.57 -16.54
C SER A 92 17.44 23.13 -16.88
N ASP A 93 16.37 22.60 -16.27
CA ASP A 93 15.01 23.11 -16.51
C ASP A 93 14.76 24.45 -15.79
N ILE A 94 15.52 24.69 -14.72
CA ILE A 94 15.47 25.91 -13.91
C ILE A 94 16.88 26.43 -13.58
N PRO A 95 17.05 27.72 -13.27
CA PRO A 95 18.35 28.24 -12.86
C PRO A 95 18.77 27.68 -11.50
N ILE A 96 19.81 26.83 -11.46
CA ILE A 96 20.33 26.24 -10.23
C ILE A 96 21.71 26.81 -9.86
N SER A 97 22.04 26.77 -8.58
CA SER A 97 23.42 26.93 -8.11
C SER A 97 24.00 25.55 -7.87
N VAL A 98 24.85 25.06 -8.77
CA VAL A 98 25.56 23.78 -8.59
C VAL A 98 26.41 23.87 -7.31
N LYS A 99 26.18 22.93 -6.39
CA LYS A 99 26.90 22.81 -5.13
C LYS A 99 27.98 21.75 -5.21
N GLU A 100 27.69 20.64 -5.87
CA GLU A 100 28.55 19.48 -5.87
C GLU A 100 28.33 18.64 -7.13
N LEU A 101 29.38 17.94 -7.55
CA LEU A 101 29.34 16.87 -8.52
C LEU A 101 29.80 15.60 -7.80
N GLN A 102 28.99 14.56 -7.84
CA GLN A 102 29.28 13.24 -7.27
C GLN A 102 29.32 12.20 -8.40
N MET A 103 30.03 11.10 -8.12
CA MET A 103 30.05 9.90 -8.95
C MET A 103 29.30 8.83 -8.17
N VAL A 104 28.13 8.41 -8.66
CA VAL A 104 27.23 7.46 -7.99
C VAL A 104 26.58 6.60 -9.07
N ASP A 105 26.63 5.27 -8.93
CA ASP A 105 25.90 4.30 -9.76
C ASP A 105 24.38 4.39 -9.50
N LEU A 106 23.70 5.33 -10.16
CA LEU A 106 22.31 5.68 -9.88
C LEU A 106 21.33 4.82 -10.70
N ASP A 107 21.73 4.37 -11.88
CA ASP A 107 20.99 3.37 -12.68
C ASP A 107 21.26 1.91 -12.27
N ASN A 108 22.16 1.71 -11.31
CA ASN A 108 22.50 0.43 -10.71
C ASN A 108 23.02 -0.60 -11.73
N ASP A 109 23.72 -0.13 -12.77
CA ASP A 109 24.33 -0.97 -13.81
C ASP A 109 25.76 -1.45 -13.46
N GLY A 110 26.32 -0.94 -12.36
CA GLY A 110 27.69 -1.21 -11.90
C GLY A 110 28.73 -0.17 -12.33
N THR A 111 28.32 0.92 -12.97
CA THR A 111 29.13 2.03 -13.45
C THR A 111 28.68 3.34 -12.80
N ASP A 112 29.62 4.15 -12.32
CA ASP A 112 29.24 5.43 -11.68
C ASP A 112 28.69 6.45 -12.70
N ASP A 113 27.54 7.03 -12.37
CA ASP A 113 26.95 8.17 -13.07
C ASP A 113 27.47 9.51 -12.54
N TYR A 114 27.37 10.55 -13.36
CA TYR A 114 27.66 11.92 -12.99
C TYR A 114 26.43 12.58 -12.38
N VAL A 115 26.43 12.77 -11.05
CA VAL A 115 25.31 13.35 -10.31
C VAL A 115 25.62 14.77 -9.86
N ILE A 116 24.90 15.74 -10.42
CA ILE A 116 25.02 17.17 -10.10
C ILE A 116 23.98 17.56 -9.06
N LEU A 117 24.45 17.98 -7.89
CA LEU A 117 23.64 18.49 -6.80
C LEU A 117 23.51 20.01 -6.95
N GLY A 118 22.37 20.44 -7.45
CA GLY A 118 21.96 21.83 -7.58
C GLY A 118 21.19 22.34 -6.36
N TYR A 119 21.23 23.65 -6.14
CA TYR A 119 20.40 24.33 -5.16
C TYR A 119 19.53 25.37 -5.86
N PHE A 120 18.24 25.37 -5.54
CA PHE A 120 17.28 26.38 -5.97
C PHE A 120 16.47 26.87 -4.78
N ALA A 121 16.06 28.14 -4.79
CA ALA A 121 15.15 28.65 -3.77
C ALA A 121 14.10 29.53 -4.44
N ASN A 122 12.86 29.43 -3.98
CA ASN A 122 11.76 30.29 -4.40
C ASN A 122 11.01 30.86 -3.19
N THR A 123 9.79 31.35 -3.40
CA THR A 123 8.96 31.90 -2.31
C THR A 123 8.37 30.85 -1.39
N ASP A 124 8.45 29.59 -1.77
CA ASP A 124 7.79 28.47 -1.12
C ASP A 124 8.81 27.74 -0.26
N THR A 125 9.92 27.28 -0.83
CA THR A 125 11.01 26.66 -0.05
C THR A 125 12.38 26.74 -0.75
N GLU A 126 13.38 26.18 -0.09
CA GLU A 126 14.68 25.84 -0.63
C GLU A 126 14.64 24.37 -1.10
N TYR A 127 15.20 24.11 -2.27
CA TYR A 127 15.20 22.81 -2.94
C TYR A 127 16.63 22.38 -3.24
N GLN A 128 16.94 21.11 -2.96
CA GLN A 128 18.07 20.40 -3.55
C GLN A 128 17.56 19.75 -4.84
N ILE A 129 18.20 20.07 -5.96
CA ILE A 129 17.81 19.54 -7.27
C ILE A 129 18.91 18.61 -7.73
N ILE A 130 18.55 17.41 -8.18
CA ILE A 130 19.50 16.46 -8.74
C ILE A 130 19.37 16.47 -10.27
N TYR A 131 20.51 16.49 -10.96
CA TYR A 131 20.61 16.11 -12.37
C TYR A 131 21.61 14.96 -12.47
N ALA A 132 21.23 13.85 -13.09
CA ALA A 132 22.09 12.67 -13.25
C ALA A 132 22.34 12.38 -14.73
N TYR A 133 23.56 11.93 -15.05
CA TYR A 133 23.99 11.66 -16.42
C TYR A 133 24.84 10.39 -16.48
N THR A 134 24.51 9.51 -17.42
CA THR A 134 25.30 8.30 -17.72
C THR A 134 26.22 8.54 -18.92
N PHE A 135 27.32 7.77 -19.02
CA PHE A 135 28.29 7.83 -20.10
C PHE A 135 28.54 6.45 -20.72
N GLU A 136 28.01 6.25 -21.91
CA GLU A 136 28.13 4.98 -22.65
C GLU A 136 28.61 5.25 -24.08
N ASP A 137 29.54 4.44 -24.57
CA ASP A 137 30.01 4.46 -25.96
C ASP A 137 30.40 5.86 -26.48
N GLY A 138 31.06 6.67 -25.64
CA GLY A 138 31.49 8.02 -26.00
C GLY A 138 30.38 9.08 -25.99
N LYS A 139 29.19 8.75 -25.48
CA LYS A 139 28.03 9.62 -25.44
C LYS A 139 27.52 9.82 -24.01
N VAL A 140 27.19 11.06 -23.66
CA VAL A 140 26.50 11.36 -22.41
C VAL A 140 25.00 11.38 -22.68
N SER A 141 24.24 10.74 -21.79
CA SER A 141 22.77 10.80 -21.80
C SER A 141 22.29 11.26 -20.43
N GLN A 142 21.23 12.06 -20.40
CA GLN A 142 20.60 12.50 -19.14
C GLN A 142 19.74 11.35 -18.60
N LEU A 143 20.01 10.98 -17.35
CA LEU A 143 19.31 9.92 -16.61
C LEU A 143 18.17 10.51 -15.76
N PHE A 144 18.40 11.67 -15.13
CA PHE A 144 17.41 12.39 -14.30
C PHE A 144 17.59 13.92 -14.39
N PRO A 145 16.53 14.73 -14.32
CA PRO A 145 15.10 14.36 -14.35
C PRO A 145 14.70 13.71 -15.68
N VAL A 146 13.66 12.88 -15.65
CA VAL A 146 13.06 12.23 -16.82
C VAL A 146 11.54 12.31 -16.71
N SER A 147 10.86 12.41 -17.84
CA SER A 147 9.40 12.42 -17.92
C SER A 147 8.81 11.02 -17.92
N GLY A 148 7.58 10.88 -17.43
CA GLY A 148 6.79 9.65 -17.60
C GLY A 148 7.13 8.52 -16.62
N ILE A 149 7.72 8.86 -15.47
CA ILE A 149 7.70 7.96 -14.30
C ILE A 149 6.27 7.98 -13.77
N GLU A 150 5.62 6.82 -13.70
CA GLU A 150 4.26 6.70 -13.17
C GLU A 150 4.17 7.36 -11.78
N SER A 151 3.09 8.08 -11.47
CA SER A 151 2.88 8.75 -10.17
C SER A 151 3.91 9.81 -9.75
N VAL A 152 4.81 10.23 -10.65
CA VAL A 152 5.66 11.43 -10.50
C VAL A 152 5.18 12.46 -11.52
N ASP A 153 4.87 13.67 -11.07
CA ASP A 153 4.33 14.72 -11.94
C ASP A 153 5.48 15.50 -12.61
N ASP A 154 5.51 15.46 -13.94
CA ASP A 154 6.52 16.13 -14.77
C ASP A 154 6.54 17.66 -14.58
N ASP A 155 5.43 18.26 -14.14
CA ASP A 155 5.29 19.72 -13.95
C ASP A 155 5.60 20.17 -12.50
N VAL A 156 6.06 19.26 -11.64
CA VAL A 156 6.32 19.53 -10.21
C VAL A 156 7.82 19.61 -9.91
N LEU A 157 8.20 20.60 -9.10
CA LEU A 157 9.56 20.72 -8.60
C LEU A 157 9.74 19.89 -7.32
N TYR A 158 10.71 18.98 -7.36
CA TYR A 158 11.05 18.12 -6.23
C TYR A 158 12.33 18.59 -5.52
N ASP A 159 12.32 18.55 -4.19
CA ASP A 159 13.51 18.51 -3.33
C ASP A 159 14.00 17.07 -3.29
N CYS A 160 15.19 16.84 -3.82
CA CYS A 160 15.74 15.53 -4.12
C CYS A 160 16.91 15.19 -3.20
N GLN A 161 16.98 13.95 -2.72
CA GLN A 161 18.13 13.42 -1.99
C GLN A 161 18.46 12.02 -2.47
N ILE A 162 19.76 11.72 -2.64
CA ILE A 162 20.22 10.34 -2.90
C ILE A 162 20.07 9.54 -1.61
N ARG A 163 19.57 8.30 -1.72
CA ARG A 163 19.43 7.37 -0.61
C ARG A 163 19.59 5.93 -1.07
N ASP A 164 19.91 5.07 -0.11
CA ASP A 164 19.82 3.63 -0.29
C ASP A 164 18.34 3.23 -0.32
N VAL A 165 17.99 2.36 -1.27
CA VAL A 165 16.66 1.74 -1.42
C VAL A 165 16.84 0.24 -1.25
N LYS A 166 16.11 -0.36 -0.32
CA LYS A 166 16.12 -1.81 -0.11
C LYS A 166 15.00 -2.42 -0.94
N LEU A 167 15.36 -3.23 -1.92
CA LEU A 167 14.39 -3.98 -2.71
C LEU A 167 14.08 -5.28 -1.98
N ASP A 168 12.81 -5.46 -1.69
CA ASP A 168 12.31 -6.62 -0.97
C ASP A 168 12.38 -7.90 -1.81
N TYR A 169 11.92 -9.00 -1.21
CA TYR A 169 11.88 -10.32 -1.83
C TYR A 169 11.21 -10.27 -3.22
N PRO A 170 11.76 -11.00 -4.23
CA PRO A 170 12.79 -12.03 -4.12
C PRO A 170 14.24 -11.53 -4.21
N VAL A 171 14.48 -10.25 -4.50
CA VAL A 171 15.81 -9.79 -4.90
C VAL A 171 16.71 -9.56 -3.68
N ASN A 172 16.16 -9.03 -2.57
CA ASN A 172 16.90 -8.75 -1.32
C ASN A 172 18.22 -7.99 -1.59
N GLU A 173 18.15 -6.91 -2.36
CA GLU A 173 19.30 -6.08 -2.71
C GLU A 173 19.14 -4.64 -2.21
N THR A 174 20.24 -3.89 -2.19
CA THR A 174 20.22 -2.46 -1.89
C THR A 174 20.75 -1.73 -3.10
N VAL A 175 19.93 -0.83 -3.63
CA VAL A 175 20.20 -0.03 -4.83
C VAL A 175 20.25 1.46 -4.45
N ASN A 176 20.92 2.27 -5.25
CA ASN A 176 20.83 3.72 -5.12
C ASN A 176 19.48 4.19 -5.68
N GLY A 177 18.85 5.11 -4.97
CA GLY A 177 17.62 5.77 -5.41
C GLY A 177 17.57 7.23 -5.00
N LEU A 178 16.47 7.88 -5.35
CA LEU A 178 16.18 9.27 -5.08
C LEU A 178 14.92 9.38 -4.21
N GLU A 179 15.04 10.05 -3.08
CA GLU A 179 13.92 10.60 -2.34
C GLU A 179 13.45 11.89 -3.00
N LEU A 180 12.16 12.01 -3.28
CA LEU A 180 11.52 13.15 -3.92
C LEU A 180 10.46 13.75 -2.99
N LYS A 181 10.57 15.04 -2.69
CA LYS A 181 9.58 15.82 -1.91
C LYS A 181 9.09 17.03 -2.70
N SER A 182 7.78 17.17 -2.88
CA SER A 182 7.21 18.41 -3.42
C SER A 182 6.52 19.22 -2.33
N PHE A 183 6.41 20.53 -2.55
CA PHE A 183 5.85 21.45 -1.56
C PHE A 183 4.81 22.38 -2.18
N GLY A 184 3.64 22.44 -1.54
CA GLY A 184 2.56 23.36 -1.84
C GLY A 184 2.53 24.55 -0.89
N LYS A 185 1.73 25.57 -1.24
CA LYS A 185 1.53 26.74 -0.38
C LYS A 185 0.08 27.19 -0.31
N VAL A 186 -0.48 27.17 0.89
CA VAL A 186 -1.85 27.63 1.18
C VAL A 186 -1.79 28.72 2.26
N GLU A 187 -2.34 29.88 1.94
CA GLU A 187 -2.37 31.06 2.84
C GLU A 187 -1.00 31.49 3.41
N GLY A 188 0.08 31.24 2.66
CA GLY A 188 1.43 31.57 3.08
C GLY A 188 2.13 30.51 3.93
N MET A 189 1.45 29.42 4.28
CA MET A 189 2.02 28.24 4.92
C MET A 189 2.42 27.21 3.86
N VAL A 190 3.61 26.63 4.03
CA VAL A 190 4.18 25.63 3.12
C VAL A 190 3.91 24.25 3.72
N TYR A 191 3.47 23.30 2.91
CA TYR A 191 3.22 21.92 3.30
C TYR A 191 3.80 20.97 2.24
N GLN A 192 4.15 19.76 2.65
CA GLN A 192 4.58 18.73 1.71
C GLN A 192 3.36 18.22 0.94
N GLU A 193 3.42 18.24 -0.39
CA GLU A 193 2.34 17.79 -1.28
C GLU A 193 2.53 16.32 -1.69
N ALA A 194 3.76 15.93 -2.01
CA ALA A 194 4.10 14.56 -2.36
C ALA A 194 5.41 14.11 -1.70
N TYR A 195 5.48 12.82 -1.41
CA TYR A 195 6.69 12.10 -0.99
C TYR A 195 6.76 10.81 -1.80
N LYS A 196 7.86 10.61 -2.52
CA LYS A 196 8.11 9.41 -3.32
C LYS A 196 9.57 9.02 -3.18
N ILE A 197 9.85 7.74 -3.34
CA ILE A 197 11.21 7.26 -3.57
C ILE A 197 11.20 6.52 -4.88
N ILE A 198 12.20 6.81 -5.70
CA ILE A 198 12.38 6.17 -6.99
C ILE A 198 13.78 5.58 -7.09
N TYR A 199 13.95 4.55 -7.88
CA TYR A 199 15.24 3.97 -8.21
C TYR A 199 15.25 3.57 -9.68
N CYS A 200 16.41 3.64 -10.33
CA CYS A 200 16.56 3.17 -11.70
C CYS A 200 17.26 1.82 -11.67
N LYS A 201 16.71 0.84 -12.39
CA LYS A 201 17.31 -0.49 -12.54
C LYS A 201 16.99 -1.01 -13.93
N ASP A 202 17.98 -1.63 -14.58
CA ASP A 202 17.83 -2.17 -15.93
C ASP A 202 17.31 -1.11 -16.95
N ASN A 203 17.73 0.15 -16.78
CA ASN A 203 17.28 1.34 -17.53
C ASN A 203 15.80 1.71 -17.36
N GLU A 204 15.14 1.21 -16.33
CA GLU A 204 13.75 1.54 -16.01
C GLU A 204 13.65 2.19 -14.61
N TRP A 205 12.93 3.30 -14.54
CA TRP A 205 12.64 3.98 -13.28
C TRP A 205 11.45 3.33 -12.59
N ASN A 206 11.64 2.95 -11.33
CA ASN A 206 10.68 2.28 -10.49
C ASN A 206 10.36 3.16 -9.27
N ILE A 207 9.16 3.03 -8.71
CA ILE A 207 8.81 3.60 -7.41
C ILE A 207 9.07 2.57 -6.33
N ASP A 208 9.74 2.99 -5.26
CA ASP A 208 9.79 2.26 -4.01
C ASP A 208 8.52 2.56 -3.20
N PHE A 209 7.55 1.64 -3.28
CA PHE A 209 6.32 1.68 -2.49
C PHE A 209 6.54 1.27 -1.03
N ASN A 210 7.71 0.70 -0.68
CA ASN A 210 7.97 0.17 0.67
C ASN A 210 8.14 1.27 1.71
N ASN A 211 8.32 2.52 1.29
CA ASN A 211 8.47 3.64 2.22
C ASN A 211 7.13 4.27 2.66
N GLU A 212 5.99 3.61 2.38
CA GLU A 212 4.72 3.88 3.07
C GLU A 212 4.67 3.28 4.51
N GLY A 213 5.72 2.57 4.95
CA GLY A 213 5.86 2.02 6.30
C GLY A 213 6.03 0.50 6.30
N GLU A 214 6.33 -0.12 7.46
CA GLU A 214 6.39 -1.59 7.61
C GLU A 214 5.07 -2.26 7.15
N ASP A 215 3.95 -1.53 7.23
CA ASP A 215 2.65 -1.88 6.64
C ASP A 215 2.70 -2.19 5.13
N ALA A 216 3.58 -1.56 4.36
CA ALA A 216 3.70 -1.77 2.91
C ALA A 216 4.31 -3.13 2.58
N ALA A 217 5.30 -3.59 3.37
CA ALA A 217 5.89 -4.91 3.20
C ALA A 217 4.86 -6.00 3.51
N TYR A 218 4.11 -5.86 4.62
CA TYR A 218 2.99 -6.74 4.94
C TYR A 218 1.97 -6.78 3.82
N ARG A 219 1.48 -5.61 3.36
CA ARG A 219 0.52 -5.51 2.25
C ARG A 219 1.02 -6.19 0.98
N THR A 220 2.30 -6.00 0.63
CA THR A 220 2.90 -6.63 -0.56
C THR A 220 2.89 -8.16 -0.45
N VAL A 221 3.25 -8.71 0.72
CA VAL A 221 3.31 -10.16 0.92
C VAL A 221 1.93 -10.81 0.86
N ILE A 222 0.91 -10.17 1.45
CA ILE A 222 -0.45 -10.71 1.51
C ILE A 222 -1.32 -10.34 0.30
N SER A 223 -0.85 -9.49 -0.62
CA SER A 223 -1.62 -9.14 -1.82
C SER A 223 -1.54 -10.24 -2.87
N SER A 224 -2.56 -10.33 -3.72
CA SER A 224 -2.47 -11.12 -4.94
C SER A 224 -1.32 -10.63 -5.83
N ARG A 225 -0.77 -11.52 -6.64
CA ARG A 225 0.45 -11.28 -7.43
C ARG A 225 0.17 -11.28 -8.91
N ASP A 226 0.95 -10.52 -9.66
CA ASP A 226 0.93 -10.67 -11.11
C ASP A 226 1.50 -12.02 -11.53
N LYS A 227 1.06 -12.49 -12.69
CA LYS A 227 1.47 -13.76 -13.28
C LYS A 227 2.98 -13.96 -13.34
N ASP A 228 3.73 -12.89 -13.60
CA ASP A 228 5.18 -12.93 -13.78
C ASP A 228 5.94 -13.19 -12.47
N PHE A 229 5.29 -13.01 -11.30
CA PHE A 229 5.87 -13.25 -9.98
C PHE A 229 5.51 -14.62 -9.37
N ILE A 230 4.79 -15.46 -10.12
CA ILE A 230 4.37 -16.78 -9.66
C ILE A 230 4.77 -17.87 -10.66
N ASN A 231 4.85 -19.10 -10.17
CA ASN A 231 5.14 -20.27 -11.01
C ASN A 231 3.85 -21.06 -11.26
N ILE A 232 2.97 -20.51 -12.08
CA ILE A 232 1.75 -21.18 -12.53
C ILE A 232 2.07 -22.30 -13.53
N ASP A 233 1.37 -23.43 -13.43
CA ASP A 233 1.52 -24.51 -14.40
C ASP A 233 0.98 -24.13 -15.79
N GLU A 234 1.54 -24.75 -16.83
CA GLU A 234 1.23 -24.41 -18.22
C GLU A 234 -0.24 -24.68 -18.61
N GLU A 235 -0.90 -25.66 -17.97
CA GLU A 235 -2.29 -25.99 -18.24
C GLU A 235 -3.21 -24.92 -17.65
N SER A 236 -3.06 -24.60 -16.37
CA SER A 236 -3.84 -23.55 -15.69
C SER A 236 -3.65 -22.19 -16.36
N SER A 237 -2.40 -21.82 -16.69
CA SER A 237 -2.13 -20.57 -17.39
C SER A 237 -2.86 -20.46 -18.74
N LYS A 238 -3.05 -21.56 -19.47
CA LYS A 238 -3.77 -21.55 -20.76
C LYS A 238 -5.27 -21.46 -20.55
N LEU A 239 -5.81 -22.19 -19.58
CA LEU A 239 -7.24 -22.17 -19.28
C LEU A 239 -7.68 -20.79 -18.78
N TYR A 240 -6.92 -20.19 -17.85
CA TYR A 240 -7.20 -18.84 -17.34
C TYR A 240 -7.20 -17.80 -18.45
N GLN A 241 -6.17 -17.78 -19.31
CA GLN A 241 -6.17 -16.88 -20.47
C GLN A 241 -7.35 -17.15 -21.40
N ALA A 242 -7.66 -18.42 -21.69
CA ALA A 242 -8.77 -18.78 -22.55
C ALA A 242 -10.14 -18.34 -21.98
N PHE A 243 -10.28 -18.29 -20.65
CA PHE A 243 -11.47 -17.76 -19.97
C PHE A 243 -11.58 -16.24 -20.13
N LEU A 244 -10.49 -15.50 -19.88
CA LEU A 244 -10.44 -14.05 -20.10
C LEU A 244 -10.71 -13.68 -21.57
N ASP A 245 -10.24 -14.51 -22.51
CA ASP A 245 -10.50 -14.37 -23.94
C ASP A 245 -11.94 -14.77 -24.36
N GLY A 246 -12.78 -15.22 -23.41
CA GLY A 246 -14.17 -15.65 -23.65
C GLY A 246 -14.32 -16.99 -24.36
N SER A 247 -13.26 -17.79 -24.47
CA SER A 247 -13.24 -19.07 -25.19
C SER A 247 -13.35 -20.31 -24.30
N GLU A 248 -13.07 -20.17 -23.01
CA GLU A 248 -13.24 -21.20 -21.98
C GLU A 248 -14.38 -20.83 -21.02
N LYS A 249 -15.02 -21.84 -20.42
CA LYS A 249 -16.11 -21.65 -19.46
C LYS A 249 -15.67 -22.02 -18.06
N VAL A 250 -16.09 -21.23 -17.09
CA VAL A 250 -16.02 -21.55 -15.66
C VAL A 250 -17.34 -22.16 -15.19
N THR A 251 -17.27 -23.23 -14.40
CA THR A 251 -18.46 -23.83 -13.79
C THR A 251 -18.89 -23.00 -12.58
N PHE A 252 -20.15 -22.56 -12.56
CA PHE A 252 -20.74 -21.84 -11.44
C PHE A 252 -21.27 -22.82 -10.39
N ASP A 253 -21.02 -22.55 -9.12
CA ASP A 253 -21.56 -23.27 -7.96
C ASP A 253 -22.20 -22.25 -7.03
N THR A 254 -23.46 -22.45 -6.67
CA THR A 254 -24.18 -21.50 -5.80
C THR A 254 -23.52 -21.28 -4.45
N ARG A 255 -22.64 -22.18 -3.99
CA ARG A 255 -21.85 -22.04 -2.75
C ARG A 255 -20.70 -21.03 -2.86
N CYS A 256 -20.33 -20.61 -4.07
CA CYS A 256 -19.31 -19.58 -4.28
C CYS A 256 -19.88 -18.15 -4.21
N ASP A 257 -21.21 -18.01 -4.34
CA ASP A 257 -21.91 -16.73 -4.37
C ASP A 257 -22.09 -16.16 -2.96
N ASN A 258 -21.22 -15.21 -2.58
CA ASN A 258 -21.22 -14.52 -1.29
C ASN A 258 -21.75 -13.08 -1.39
N SER A 259 -22.57 -12.83 -2.43
CA SER A 259 -23.24 -11.55 -2.65
C SER A 259 -24.23 -11.17 -1.57
N GLU A 260 -24.41 -9.88 -1.34
CA GLU A 260 -25.35 -9.34 -0.36
C GLU A 260 -26.58 -8.71 -1.03
N GLY A 261 -26.40 -8.09 -2.20
CA GLY A 261 -27.45 -7.45 -2.99
C GLY A 261 -27.80 -8.22 -4.26
N ASP A 262 -26.82 -8.39 -5.14
CA ASP A 262 -26.98 -8.83 -6.52
C ASP A 262 -26.47 -10.24 -6.77
N TYR A 263 -27.02 -11.16 -5.99
CA TYR A 263 -26.77 -12.61 -6.04
C TYR A 263 -26.62 -13.14 -7.48
N LEU A 264 -25.40 -13.56 -7.81
CA LEU A 264 -25.10 -14.19 -9.07
C LEU A 264 -25.93 -15.47 -9.26
N SER A 265 -26.24 -16.17 -8.17
CA SER A 265 -27.12 -17.35 -8.10
C SER A 265 -28.57 -17.10 -8.52
N ARG A 266 -29.02 -15.84 -8.57
CA ARG A 266 -30.33 -15.49 -9.15
C ARG A 266 -30.29 -15.35 -10.67
N LYS A 267 -29.09 -15.17 -11.23
CA LYS A 267 -28.86 -14.90 -12.66
C LYS A 267 -28.28 -16.11 -13.38
N LEU A 268 -27.41 -16.87 -12.71
CA LEU A 268 -26.78 -18.07 -13.22
C LEU A 268 -27.41 -19.34 -12.62
N THR A 269 -27.23 -20.47 -13.30
CA THR A 269 -27.75 -21.78 -12.90
C THR A 269 -26.64 -22.63 -12.31
N ASP A 270 -26.89 -23.18 -11.12
CA ASP A 270 -25.96 -24.08 -10.41
C ASP A 270 -25.47 -25.24 -11.29
N GLY A 271 -24.15 -25.43 -11.35
CA GLY A 271 -23.47 -26.48 -12.10
C GLY A 271 -23.30 -26.25 -13.60
N GLU A 272 -23.78 -25.12 -14.15
CA GLU A 272 -23.61 -24.76 -15.56
C GLU A 272 -22.32 -23.96 -15.80
N GLY A 273 -21.83 -24.00 -17.04
CA GLY A 273 -20.59 -23.33 -17.45
C GLY A 273 -20.82 -22.00 -18.17
N TYR A 274 -20.11 -20.95 -17.75
CA TYR A 274 -20.23 -19.59 -18.27
C TYR A 274 -18.88 -19.03 -18.70
N THR A 275 -18.87 -18.32 -19.82
CA THR A 275 -17.72 -17.52 -20.27
C THR A 275 -17.65 -16.22 -19.48
N PHE A 276 -16.51 -15.53 -19.52
CA PHE A 276 -16.34 -14.23 -18.86
C PHE A 276 -17.42 -13.22 -19.30
N ASP A 277 -17.63 -13.07 -20.61
CA ASP A 277 -18.67 -12.19 -21.17
C ASP A 277 -20.07 -12.56 -20.69
N GLU A 278 -20.42 -13.86 -20.64
CA GLU A 278 -21.74 -14.31 -20.15
C GLU A 278 -21.98 -13.94 -18.67
N ILE A 279 -20.93 -13.94 -17.84
CA ILE A 279 -21.02 -13.55 -16.43
C ILE A 279 -21.19 -12.04 -16.32
N VAL A 280 -20.32 -11.27 -17.00
CA VAL A 280 -20.32 -9.81 -16.99
C VAL A 280 -21.65 -9.26 -17.55
N ASP A 281 -22.13 -9.77 -18.68
CA ASP A 281 -23.41 -9.38 -19.28
C ASP A 281 -24.61 -9.67 -18.37
N SER A 282 -24.49 -10.65 -17.46
CA SER A 282 -25.54 -10.93 -16.47
C SER A 282 -25.58 -9.87 -15.37
N LEU A 283 -24.47 -9.19 -15.10
CA LEU A 283 -24.31 -8.25 -13.99
C LEU A 283 -24.53 -6.79 -14.41
N ILE A 284 -24.25 -6.43 -15.66
CA ILE A 284 -24.41 -5.06 -16.19
C ILE A 284 -25.88 -4.61 -16.16
N TYR A 285 -26.13 -3.43 -15.59
CA TYR A 285 -27.40 -2.72 -15.73
C TYR A 285 -27.42 -1.77 -16.95
N ASP A 286 -28.62 -1.43 -17.43
CA ASP A 286 -28.81 -0.47 -18.53
C ASP A 286 -28.12 0.87 -18.18
N ASP A 287 -27.02 1.20 -18.89
CA ASP A 287 -26.15 2.39 -18.79
C ASP A 287 -24.80 2.23 -18.05
N GLU A 288 -24.47 1.03 -17.57
CA GLU A 288 -23.15 0.75 -16.97
C GLU A 288 -22.12 0.31 -18.02
N SER A 289 -20.87 0.68 -17.81
CA SER A 289 -19.75 0.21 -18.62
C SER A 289 -18.57 -0.16 -17.74
N ILE A 290 -17.89 -1.24 -18.11
CA ILE A 290 -16.64 -1.66 -17.49
C ILE A 290 -15.63 -0.51 -17.55
N GLU A 291 -15.04 -0.18 -16.40
CA GLU A 291 -13.96 0.79 -16.27
C GLU A 291 -12.60 0.08 -16.32
N ASP A 292 -12.46 -1.00 -15.55
CA ASP A 292 -11.23 -1.78 -15.46
C ASP A 292 -11.49 -3.28 -15.27
N ILE A 293 -10.55 -4.09 -15.76
CA ILE A 293 -10.51 -5.53 -15.54
C ILE A 293 -9.07 -5.88 -15.19
N THR A 294 -8.86 -6.48 -14.02
CA THR A 294 -7.57 -6.99 -13.62
C THR A 294 -7.63 -8.50 -13.39
N ASP A 295 -6.54 -9.18 -13.70
CA ASP A 295 -6.30 -10.56 -13.30
C ASP A 295 -5.02 -10.63 -12.46
N THR A 296 -5.15 -11.19 -11.26
CA THR A 296 -4.03 -11.44 -10.34
C THR A 296 -4.14 -12.87 -9.82
N TYR A 297 -3.14 -13.32 -9.07
CA TYR A 297 -3.03 -14.72 -8.68
C TYR A 297 -2.76 -14.88 -7.19
N ILE A 298 -3.40 -15.89 -6.60
CA ILE A 298 -3.31 -16.24 -5.18
C ILE A 298 -3.00 -17.75 -5.05
N ASP A 299 -2.58 -18.16 -3.86
CA ASP A 299 -2.21 -19.53 -3.47
C ASP A 299 -3.09 -19.96 -2.29
N CYS A 300 -4.33 -20.35 -2.59
CA CYS A 300 -5.34 -20.66 -1.59
C CYS A 300 -4.88 -21.83 -0.71
N GLY A 301 -4.72 -21.56 0.59
CA GLY A 301 -4.24 -22.59 1.53
C GLY A 301 -2.75 -22.92 1.41
N LEU A 302 -1.96 -22.15 0.65
CA LEU A 302 -0.51 -22.26 0.54
C LEU A 302 -0.04 -23.65 0.03
N ASP A 303 -0.73 -24.20 -0.96
CA ASP A 303 -0.43 -25.50 -1.56
C ASP A 303 0.49 -25.42 -2.80
N GLY A 304 0.73 -24.20 -3.30
CA GLY A 304 1.52 -23.90 -4.48
C GLY A 304 0.77 -24.03 -5.81
N ASP A 305 -0.53 -24.35 -5.78
CA ASP A 305 -1.41 -24.45 -6.94
C ASP A 305 -2.26 -23.18 -7.07
N TYR A 306 -1.84 -22.28 -7.96
CA TYR A 306 -2.38 -20.92 -8.03
C TYR A 306 -3.80 -20.81 -8.62
N GLU A 307 -4.63 -20.00 -7.98
CA GLU A 307 -5.92 -19.52 -8.48
C GLU A 307 -5.79 -18.15 -9.11
N MET A 308 -6.64 -17.88 -10.11
CA MET A 308 -6.79 -16.54 -10.69
C MET A 308 -7.91 -15.78 -9.98
N VAL A 309 -7.60 -14.58 -9.52
CA VAL A 309 -8.56 -13.57 -9.07
C VAL A 309 -8.84 -12.64 -10.24
N VAL A 310 -10.10 -12.53 -10.63
CA VAL A 310 -10.56 -11.57 -11.64
C VAL A 310 -11.39 -10.50 -10.95
N SER A 311 -10.94 -9.26 -11.03
CA SER A 311 -11.64 -8.10 -10.50
C SER A 311 -12.16 -7.26 -11.65
N VAL A 312 -13.45 -6.92 -11.62
CA VAL A 312 -14.10 -6.09 -12.64
C VAL A 312 -14.69 -4.87 -11.97
N SER A 313 -14.25 -3.68 -12.37
CA SER A 313 -14.83 -2.42 -11.93
C SER A 313 -15.68 -1.80 -13.03
N PHE A 314 -16.73 -1.10 -12.64
CA PHE A 314 -17.61 -0.38 -13.53
C PHE A 314 -17.43 1.12 -13.33
N ASN A 315 -17.90 1.92 -14.29
CA ASN A 315 -17.90 3.39 -14.22
C ASN A 315 -18.88 3.99 -13.20
N ILE A 316 -19.26 3.20 -12.20
CA ILE A 316 -20.12 3.50 -11.07
C ILE A 316 -19.47 2.91 -9.83
N ASP A 317 -19.97 3.24 -8.64
CA ASP A 317 -19.45 2.66 -7.39
C ASP A 317 -19.92 1.20 -7.20
N PHE A 318 -19.53 0.32 -8.13
CA PHE A 318 -19.80 -1.11 -8.16
C PHE A 318 -18.60 -1.83 -8.82
N SER A 319 -18.17 -2.90 -8.18
CA SER A 319 -17.19 -3.84 -8.72
C SER A 319 -17.51 -5.24 -8.21
N PHE A 320 -16.86 -6.26 -8.76
CA PHE A 320 -16.90 -7.59 -8.16
C PHE A 320 -15.57 -8.31 -8.33
N ASP A 321 -15.33 -9.27 -7.45
CA ASP A 321 -14.18 -10.14 -7.45
C ASP A 321 -14.61 -11.59 -7.61
N MET A 322 -13.89 -12.35 -8.44
CA MET A 322 -14.11 -13.78 -8.65
C MET A 322 -12.81 -14.54 -8.47
N VAL A 323 -12.84 -15.66 -7.76
CA VAL A 323 -11.70 -16.59 -7.67
C VAL A 323 -11.99 -17.82 -8.52
N ILE A 324 -11.05 -18.17 -9.40
CA ILE A 324 -11.19 -19.26 -10.37
C ILE A 324 -10.02 -20.24 -10.20
N LYS A 325 -10.34 -21.52 -9.99
CA LYS A 325 -9.36 -22.61 -9.90
C LYS A 325 -9.49 -23.58 -11.07
N ASN A 326 -8.36 -24.04 -11.60
CA ASN A 326 -8.31 -25.21 -12.47
C ASN A 326 -8.37 -26.50 -11.63
N ILE A 327 -9.42 -27.30 -11.82
CA ILE A 327 -9.58 -28.61 -11.17
C ILE A 327 -9.68 -29.67 -12.25
N ASP A 328 -8.63 -30.46 -12.41
CA ASP A 328 -8.53 -31.54 -13.39
C ASP A 328 -8.80 -31.09 -14.84
N GLY A 329 -8.28 -29.91 -15.23
CA GLY A 329 -8.44 -29.33 -16.56
C GLY A 329 -9.78 -28.65 -16.80
N CYS A 330 -10.55 -28.38 -15.73
CA CYS A 330 -11.85 -27.72 -15.76
C CYS A 330 -11.84 -26.51 -14.81
N LEU A 331 -12.22 -25.34 -15.31
CA LEU A 331 -12.32 -24.14 -14.48
C LEU A 331 -13.57 -24.18 -13.60
N LYS A 332 -13.40 -23.87 -12.32
CA LYS A 332 -14.50 -23.68 -11.36
C LYS A 332 -14.38 -22.33 -10.67
N MET A 333 -15.53 -21.71 -10.41
CA MET A 333 -15.62 -20.51 -9.61
C MET A 333 -15.64 -20.92 -8.13
N CYS A 334 -14.63 -20.48 -7.39
CA CYS A 334 -14.42 -20.80 -5.98
C CYS A 334 -15.05 -19.77 -5.06
N TYR A 335 -15.11 -18.52 -5.51
CA TYR A 335 -15.67 -17.40 -4.77
C TYR A 335 -16.16 -16.30 -5.72
N PHE A 336 -17.23 -15.60 -5.34
CA PHE A 336 -17.79 -14.44 -5.99
C PHE A 336 -18.35 -13.48 -4.94
N LYS A 337 -18.01 -12.19 -5.03
CA LYS A 337 -18.66 -11.13 -4.24
C LYS A 337 -18.55 -9.76 -4.92
N GLU A 338 -19.63 -8.99 -4.83
CA GLU A 338 -19.65 -7.58 -5.23
C GLU A 338 -19.13 -6.65 -4.13
N SER A 339 -18.60 -5.52 -4.56
CA SER A 339 -18.26 -4.35 -3.77
C SER A 339 -19.05 -3.15 -4.29
N TRP A 340 -19.34 -2.16 -3.44
CA TRP A 340 -20.08 -0.95 -3.83
C TRP A 340 -19.62 0.28 -3.02
N SER A 341 -20.24 1.45 -3.22
CA SER A 341 -19.88 2.72 -2.55
C SER A 341 -19.61 2.69 -1.03
N ARG A 342 -20.12 1.67 -0.32
CA ARG A 342 -19.94 1.47 1.13
C ARG A 342 -19.56 0.04 1.50
N SER A 343 -19.02 -0.74 0.58
CA SER A 343 -18.60 -2.12 0.81
C SER A 343 -17.39 -2.43 -0.05
N HIS A 344 -16.39 -3.08 0.52
CA HIS A 344 -15.25 -3.58 -0.21
C HIS A 344 -14.93 -5.00 0.22
N THR A 345 -14.38 -5.77 -0.71
CA THR A 345 -13.83 -7.10 -0.45
C THR A 345 -12.33 -7.09 -0.72
N THR A 346 -11.60 -7.80 0.12
CA THR A 346 -10.17 -8.03 -0.02
C THR A 346 -9.94 -9.53 0.01
N ILE A 347 -9.25 -10.04 -1.00
CA ILE A 347 -8.87 -11.44 -1.13
C ILE A 347 -7.35 -11.49 -1.02
N TYR A 348 -6.85 -12.07 0.07
CA TYR A 348 -5.43 -12.16 0.34
C TYR A 348 -4.78 -13.33 -0.41
N TYR A 349 -3.46 -13.26 -0.59
CA TYR A 349 -2.63 -14.24 -1.28
C TYR A 349 -2.85 -15.68 -0.80
N ASN A 350 -3.07 -15.87 0.49
CA ASN A 350 -3.28 -17.16 1.14
C ASN A 350 -4.73 -17.69 1.03
N GLY A 351 -5.62 -16.97 0.33
CA GLY A 351 -7.04 -17.29 0.19
C GLY A 351 -7.93 -16.77 1.32
N VAL A 352 -7.40 -16.06 2.32
CA VAL A 352 -8.25 -15.39 3.33
C VAL A 352 -9.05 -14.29 2.66
N VAL A 353 -10.33 -14.19 3.02
CA VAL A 353 -11.26 -13.21 2.48
C VAL A 353 -11.77 -12.35 3.62
N TYR A 354 -11.66 -11.04 3.44
CA TYR A 354 -12.23 -10.03 4.31
C TYR A 354 -13.13 -9.13 3.50
N SER A 355 -14.39 -9.04 3.87
CA SER A 355 -15.31 -8.05 3.33
C SER A 355 -15.78 -7.13 4.44
N TYR A 356 -15.89 -5.84 4.14
CA TYR A 356 -16.37 -4.83 5.05
C TYR A 356 -17.47 -4.02 4.39
N GLY A 357 -18.56 -3.78 5.11
CA GLY A 357 -19.68 -2.94 4.72
C GLY A 357 -19.99 -1.87 5.77
N SER A 358 -20.49 -0.72 5.34
CA SER A 358 -20.91 0.37 6.22
C SER A 358 -22.36 0.75 5.97
N SER A 359 -23.19 0.75 7.02
CA SER A 359 -24.59 1.17 6.98
C SER A 359 -24.81 2.56 7.58
N GLY A 360 -23.88 3.06 8.41
CA GLY A 360 -23.88 4.40 8.99
C GLY A 360 -22.48 4.88 9.37
N ALA A 361 -22.41 6.01 10.10
CA ALA A 361 -21.15 6.44 10.74
C ALA A 361 -20.73 5.49 11.87
N ASP A 362 -21.72 4.85 12.51
CA ASP A 362 -21.54 4.06 13.71
C ASP A 362 -22.02 2.62 13.52
N SER A 363 -22.20 2.16 12.27
CA SER A 363 -22.76 0.84 11.98
C SER A 363 -22.06 0.20 10.79
N HIS A 364 -21.38 -0.91 11.07
CA HIS A 364 -20.47 -1.60 10.16
C HIS A 364 -20.73 -3.09 10.20
N GLY A 365 -20.41 -3.78 9.11
CA GLY A 365 -20.43 -5.23 9.04
C GLY A 365 -19.12 -5.74 8.46
N THR A 366 -18.62 -6.87 8.95
CA THR A 366 -17.59 -7.65 8.28
C THR A 366 -18.09 -9.06 7.98
N HIS A 367 -17.60 -9.62 6.89
CA HIS A 367 -17.84 -11.00 6.49
C HIS A 367 -16.47 -11.61 6.22
N GLU A 368 -16.10 -12.62 7.00
CA GLU A 368 -14.77 -13.20 7.00
C GLU A 368 -14.82 -14.70 6.71
N GLY A 369 -13.85 -15.16 5.93
CA GLY A 369 -13.69 -16.56 5.61
C GLY A 369 -12.38 -16.83 4.90
N PHE A 370 -12.25 -18.01 4.31
CA PHE A 370 -11.11 -18.30 3.45
C PHE A 370 -11.48 -19.34 2.39
N ILE A 371 -10.74 -19.33 1.29
CA ILE A 371 -10.81 -20.33 0.23
C ILE A 371 -9.70 -21.34 0.51
N ASN A 372 -10.05 -22.61 0.64
CA ASN A 372 -9.06 -23.65 0.90
C ASN A 372 -8.36 -24.13 -0.40
N ALA A 373 -7.34 -24.97 -0.24
CA ALA A 373 -6.60 -25.60 -1.34
C ALA A 373 -7.49 -26.35 -2.36
N ASP A 374 -8.66 -26.85 -1.96
CA ASP A 374 -9.59 -27.52 -2.86
C ASP A 374 -10.49 -26.54 -3.66
N GLY A 375 -10.33 -25.23 -3.45
CA GLY A 375 -11.15 -24.19 -4.04
C GLY A 375 -12.54 -24.06 -3.42
N GLU A 376 -12.72 -24.51 -2.18
CA GLU A 376 -13.97 -24.36 -1.42
C GLU A 376 -13.89 -23.17 -0.46
N TYR A 377 -14.81 -22.21 -0.61
CA TYR A 377 -15.00 -21.16 0.38
C TYR A 377 -15.51 -21.73 1.71
N LYS A 378 -14.92 -21.27 2.81
CA LYS A 378 -15.25 -21.62 4.19
C LYS A 378 -15.55 -20.34 4.95
N HIS A 379 -16.83 -20.14 5.26
CA HIS A 379 -17.27 -19.05 6.11
C HIS A 379 -16.71 -19.19 7.53
N TRP A 380 -16.03 -18.16 8.00
CA TRP A 380 -15.51 -18.09 9.35
C TRP A 380 -16.55 -17.49 10.28
N TYR A 381 -16.91 -16.22 10.06
CA TYR A 381 -17.96 -15.53 10.79
C TYR A 381 -18.37 -14.24 10.09
N ASP A 382 -19.58 -13.79 10.40
CA ASP A 382 -20.03 -12.42 10.18
C ASP A 382 -19.95 -11.65 11.48
N LYS A 383 -19.63 -10.37 11.37
CA LYS A 383 -19.67 -9.41 12.46
C LYS A 383 -20.52 -8.23 12.04
N SER A 384 -21.46 -7.81 12.88
CA SER A 384 -22.08 -6.48 12.77
C SER A 384 -21.75 -5.68 14.01
N GLU A 385 -21.22 -4.48 13.83
CA GLU A 385 -20.85 -3.57 14.90
C GLU A 385 -21.78 -2.35 14.89
N ASP A 386 -22.30 -1.99 16.06
CA ASP A 386 -23.01 -0.72 16.29
C ASP A 386 -22.37 0.06 17.44
N GLY A 387 -21.87 1.26 17.15
CA GLY A 387 -21.24 2.17 18.11
C GLY A 387 -22.24 3.10 18.80
N GLN A 388 -22.03 3.33 20.10
CA GLN A 388 -22.77 4.29 20.91
C GLN A 388 -21.81 5.23 21.64
N TYR A 389 -22.07 6.53 21.56
CA TYR A 389 -21.25 7.57 22.18
C TYR A 389 -22.05 8.33 23.24
N ASP A 390 -21.40 8.64 24.36
CA ASP A 390 -21.97 9.48 25.42
C ASP A 390 -21.80 10.97 25.06
N TYR A 391 -22.69 11.47 24.21
CA TYR A 391 -22.62 12.86 23.75
C TYR A 391 -22.98 13.89 24.83
N ASP A 392 -23.78 13.53 25.82
CA ASP A 392 -24.23 14.42 26.90
C ASP A 392 -23.47 14.25 28.22
N ASN A 393 -22.54 13.30 28.29
CA ASN A 393 -21.71 12.96 29.45
C ASN A 393 -22.57 12.58 30.67
N ASP A 394 -23.66 11.86 30.45
CA ASP A 394 -24.55 11.39 31.51
C ASP A 394 -24.30 9.93 31.90
N GLY A 395 -23.45 9.21 31.15
CA GLY A 395 -23.14 7.80 31.38
C GLY A 395 -24.25 6.85 30.97
N ILE A 396 -25.33 7.32 30.33
CA ILE A 396 -26.50 6.51 30.01
C ILE A 396 -26.48 6.12 28.53
N TYR A 397 -26.26 4.84 28.29
CA TYR A 397 -26.22 4.27 26.94
C TYR A 397 -27.54 3.57 26.62
N SER A 398 -28.12 3.86 25.46
CA SER A 398 -29.28 3.16 24.93
C SER A 398 -28.88 2.36 23.70
N VAL A 399 -28.81 1.03 23.84
CA VAL A 399 -28.46 0.12 22.74
C VAL A 399 -29.72 -0.56 22.24
N ARG A 400 -29.86 -0.66 20.92
CA ARG A 400 -30.95 -1.41 20.28
C ARG A 400 -30.37 -2.61 19.56
N LEU A 401 -30.52 -3.79 20.14
CA LEU A 401 -30.08 -5.04 19.53
C LEU A 401 -31.22 -5.64 18.69
N PHE A 402 -30.88 -6.34 17.61
CA PHE A 402 -31.84 -7.04 16.77
C PHE A 402 -31.74 -8.54 16.99
N ILE A 403 -32.83 -9.16 17.47
CA ILE A 403 -32.87 -10.53 17.98
C ILE A 403 -34.04 -11.30 17.43
N ASN A 404 -33.76 -12.33 16.62
CA ASN A 404 -34.77 -13.17 15.97
C ASN A 404 -35.84 -12.31 15.27
N HIS A 405 -35.39 -11.30 14.53
CA HIS A 405 -36.21 -10.28 13.88
C HIS A 405 -37.03 -9.34 14.79
N GLU A 406 -36.76 -9.32 16.10
CA GLU A 406 -37.36 -8.41 17.08
C GLU A 406 -36.29 -7.46 17.65
N SER A 407 -36.63 -6.19 17.88
CA SER A 407 -35.67 -5.28 18.51
C SER A 407 -35.78 -5.28 20.03
N VAL A 408 -34.66 -5.52 20.72
CA VAL A 408 -34.52 -5.42 22.17
C VAL A 408 -33.79 -4.11 22.50
N ASN A 409 -34.44 -3.25 23.28
CA ASN A 409 -33.83 -1.99 23.73
C ASN A 409 -33.25 -2.19 25.13
N LEU A 410 -31.96 -1.96 25.28
CA LEU A 410 -31.21 -2.02 26.53
C LEU A 410 -30.80 -0.62 26.95
N THR A 411 -30.73 -0.39 28.25
CA THR A 411 -30.22 0.86 28.82
C THR A 411 -29.21 0.53 29.90
N PHE A 412 -28.02 1.12 29.78
CA PHE A 412 -26.91 0.93 30.72
C PHE A 412 -26.57 2.27 31.39
N ASP A 413 -26.19 2.22 32.66
CA ASP A 413 -25.72 3.37 33.45
C ASP A 413 -24.26 3.09 33.82
N ILE A 414 -23.33 3.67 33.04
CA ILE A 414 -21.89 3.40 33.08
C ILE A 414 -21.10 4.72 32.89
N PRO A 415 -21.01 5.57 33.94
CA PRO A 415 -20.52 6.95 33.84
C PRO A 415 -19.02 7.14 33.54
N GLU A 416 -18.24 6.06 33.45
CA GLU A 416 -16.79 6.13 33.17
C GLU A 416 -16.42 5.72 31.73
N VAL A 417 -17.42 5.42 30.91
CA VAL A 417 -17.29 5.03 29.49
C VAL A 417 -17.42 6.28 28.61
N ALA A 418 -16.66 6.35 27.51
CA ALA A 418 -16.87 7.33 26.45
C ALA A 418 -17.69 6.75 25.30
N CYS A 419 -17.29 5.57 24.82
CA CYS A 419 -18.03 4.86 23.80
C CYS A 419 -18.07 3.35 24.06
N MET A 420 -19.09 2.74 23.49
CA MET A 420 -19.34 1.31 23.56
C MET A 420 -19.78 0.82 22.19
N TYR A 421 -19.18 -0.27 21.73
CA TYR A 421 -19.55 -0.95 20.51
C TYR A 421 -20.21 -2.27 20.87
N SER A 422 -21.38 -2.54 20.32
CA SER A 422 -21.98 -3.88 20.36
C SER A 422 -21.62 -4.62 19.08
N GLU A 423 -20.99 -5.77 19.20
CA GLU A 423 -20.68 -6.66 18.10
C GLU A 423 -21.61 -7.88 18.12
N GLU A 424 -22.32 -8.09 17.03
CA GLU A 424 -23.14 -9.27 16.74
C GLU A 424 -22.31 -10.26 15.92
N ILE A 425 -22.16 -11.50 16.40
CA ILE A 425 -21.37 -12.54 15.73
C ILE A 425 -22.29 -13.66 15.23
N SER A 426 -22.16 -14.04 13.96
CA SER A 426 -22.85 -15.19 13.34
C SER A 426 -21.86 -16.15 12.67
N TYR A 427 -22.08 -17.45 12.81
CA TYR A 427 -21.35 -18.50 12.08
C TYR A 427 -22.15 -19.12 10.91
N GLY A 428 -23.36 -18.63 10.64
CA GLY A 428 -24.27 -19.20 9.65
C GLY A 428 -24.96 -18.17 8.77
N ASP A 429 -25.38 -18.64 7.60
CA ASP A 429 -26.01 -17.83 6.55
C ASP A 429 -27.52 -17.57 6.79
N ASP A 430 -28.08 -18.03 7.92
CA ASP A 430 -29.51 -17.88 8.22
C ASP A 430 -29.88 -16.51 8.79
N GLY A 431 -28.88 -15.67 9.04
CA GLY A 431 -29.05 -14.35 9.65
C GLY A 431 -29.46 -14.42 11.13
N GLU A 432 -29.33 -15.58 11.77
CA GLU A 432 -29.40 -15.70 13.23
C GLU A 432 -28.00 -15.55 13.82
N TYR A 433 -27.84 -14.64 14.79
CA TYR A 433 -26.56 -14.52 15.48
C TYR A 433 -26.37 -15.61 16.53
N ASP A 434 -25.11 -15.93 16.78
CA ASP A 434 -24.70 -16.87 17.82
C ASP A 434 -24.57 -16.20 19.19
N TYR A 435 -24.02 -14.99 19.25
CA TYR A 435 -23.88 -14.20 20.49
C TYR A 435 -23.53 -12.72 20.20
N PHE A 436 -23.61 -11.91 21.25
CA PHE A 436 -23.06 -10.55 21.29
C PHE A 436 -21.77 -10.47 22.09
N TYR A 437 -20.88 -9.59 21.67
CA TYR A 437 -19.72 -9.11 22.42
C TYR A 437 -19.82 -7.57 22.51
N PHE A 438 -19.25 -6.98 23.54
CA PHE A 438 -19.22 -5.53 23.70
C PHE A 438 -17.79 -5.07 23.88
N GLU A 439 -17.35 -4.10 23.09
CA GLU A 439 -16.08 -3.41 23.27
C GLU A 439 -16.35 -2.06 23.94
N ILE A 440 -15.62 -1.75 25.01
CA ILE A 440 -15.90 -0.61 25.86
C ILE A 440 -14.66 0.25 25.98
N TRP A 441 -14.78 1.54 25.65
CA TRP A 441 -13.68 2.49 25.72
C TRP A 441 -13.93 3.54 26.79
N GLY A 442 -12.91 3.75 27.62
CA GLY A 442 -12.91 4.74 28.69
C GLY A 442 -12.83 6.17 28.17
N MET A 443 -13.15 7.13 29.04
CA MET A 443 -13.11 8.56 28.71
C MET A 443 -11.75 9.12 28.29
N TYR A 444 -10.67 8.36 28.48
CA TYR A 444 -9.32 8.74 28.11
C TYR A 444 -8.83 8.07 26.82
N GLY A 445 -9.71 7.33 26.13
CA GLY A 445 -9.39 6.65 24.86
C GLY A 445 -8.67 5.32 25.04
N ASP A 446 -8.76 4.71 26.23
CA ASP A 446 -8.25 3.38 26.54
C ASP A 446 -9.38 2.34 26.48
N GLU A 447 -9.11 1.16 25.89
CA GLU A 447 -10.03 0.03 25.98
C GLU A 447 -10.10 -0.45 27.44
N LEU A 448 -11.31 -0.50 27.99
CA LEU A 448 -11.54 -1.01 29.34
C LEU A 448 -11.47 -2.54 29.33
N THR A 449 -10.76 -3.10 30.31
CA THR A 449 -10.63 -4.55 30.49
C THR A 449 -11.57 -5.04 31.60
N TYR A 450 -12.08 -6.26 31.44
CA TYR A 450 -12.96 -6.89 32.42
C TYR A 450 -12.24 -7.15 33.75
N ASP A 451 -12.69 -6.54 34.85
CA ASP A 451 -12.25 -6.85 36.21
C ASP A 451 -13.38 -7.51 37.03
N PRO A 452 -13.36 -8.86 37.19
CA PRO A 452 -14.39 -9.57 37.95
C PRO A 452 -14.40 -9.23 39.45
N ASN A 453 -13.42 -8.49 39.96
CA ASN A 453 -13.38 -8.04 41.36
C ASN A 453 -13.98 -6.64 41.55
N ASN A 454 -14.24 -5.91 40.47
CA ASN A 454 -14.90 -4.62 40.50
C ASN A 454 -16.42 -4.81 40.39
N PRO A 455 -17.21 -4.58 41.46
CA PRO A 455 -18.66 -4.74 41.40
C PRO A 455 -19.35 -3.73 40.48
N ASP A 456 -18.67 -2.63 40.15
CA ASP A 456 -19.12 -1.56 39.25
C ASP A 456 -18.42 -1.68 37.87
N ASP A 457 -17.88 -2.86 37.54
CA ASP A 457 -17.27 -3.12 36.24
C ASP A 457 -18.32 -2.94 35.10
N PRO A 458 -18.00 -2.15 34.05
CA PRO A 458 -18.88 -1.93 32.90
C PRO A 458 -19.43 -3.21 32.27
N TYR A 459 -18.59 -4.23 32.09
CA TYR A 459 -19.03 -5.49 31.48
C TYR A 459 -19.99 -6.25 32.40
N GLU A 460 -19.77 -6.22 33.73
CA GLU A 460 -20.70 -6.83 34.70
C GLU A 460 -22.09 -6.17 34.69
N VAL A 461 -22.18 -4.87 34.39
CA VAL A 461 -23.46 -4.16 34.22
C VAL A 461 -24.14 -4.61 32.93
N ILE A 462 -23.38 -4.66 31.83
CA ILE A 462 -23.89 -5.07 30.51
C ILE A 462 -24.39 -6.51 30.54
N ILE A 463 -23.56 -7.45 31.02
CA ILE A 463 -23.89 -8.87 31.09
C ILE A 463 -25.20 -9.09 31.85
N LYS A 464 -25.35 -8.48 33.03
CA LYS A 464 -26.57 -8.63 33.85
C LYS A 464 -27.82 -8.11 33.13
N GLU A 465 -27.73 -6.97 32.45
CA GLU A 465 -28.89 -6.41 31.75
C GLU A 465 -29.21 -7.18 30.47
N CYS A 466 -28.21 -7.66 29.73
CA CYS A 466 -28.38 -8.56 28.59
C CYS A 466 -29.07 -9.88 29.01
N GLU A 467 -28.55 -10.56 30.03
CA GLU A 467 -29.11 -11.83 30.53
C GLU A 467 -30.57 -11.67 30.98
N LYS A 468 -30.89 -10.58 31.67
CA LYS A 468 -32.26 -10.25 32.10
C LYS A 468 -33.24 -10.12 30.94
N ASN A 469 -32.76 -9.71 29.77
CA ASN A 469 -33.57 -9.55 28.55
C ASN A 469 -33.42 -10.74 27.58
N GLY A 470 -32.76 -11.83 27.99
CA GLY A 470 -32.59 -13.03 27.18
C GLY A 470 -31.57 -12.88 26.04
N VAL A 471 -30.68 -11.89 26.12
CA VAL A 471 -29.61 -11.66 25.16
C VAL A 471 -28.39 -12.50 25.56
N LYS A 472 -27.88 -13.31 24.65
CA LYS A 472 -26.67 -14.10 24.86
C LYS A 472 -25.44 -13.21 24.58
N VAL A 473 -24.73 -12.86 25.63
CA VAL A 473 -23.50 -12.06 25.58
C VAL A 473 -22.33 -12.85 26.18
N VAL A 474 -21.12 -12.64 25.68
CA VAL A 474 -19.90 -13.31 26.13
C VAL A 474 -18.80 -12.29 26.46
N SER A 475 -17.80 -12.70 27.24
CA SER A 475 -16.61 -11.88 27.51
C SER A 475 -15.65 -11.83 26.32
N LYS A 476 -14.69 -10.90 26.32
CA LYS A 476 -13.60 -10.82 25.32
C LYS A 476 -12.85 -12.16 25.17
N GLU A 477 -12.41 -12.73 26.29
CA GLU A 477 -11.70 -14.02 26.31
C GLU A 477 -12.56 -15.15 25.71
N GLU A 478 -13.87 -15.19 26.01
CA GLU A 478 -14.76 -16.19 25.42
C GLU A 478 -15.00 -15.93 23.92
N HIS A 479 -15.15 -14.67 23.50
CA HIS A 479 -15.27 -14.28 22.10
C HIS A 479 -14.02 -14.72 21.30
N GLU A 480 -12.82 -14.33 21.72
CA GLU A 480 -11.55 -14.70 21.07
C GLU A 480 -11.37 -16.22 21.00
N LYS A 481 -11.72 -16.91 22.09
CA LYS A 481 -11.69 -18.37 22.14
C LYS A 481 -12.65 -18.99 21.12
N LYS A 482 -13.89 -18.52 21.02
CA LYS A 482 -14.88 -19.06 20.07
C LYS A 482 -14.46 -18.82 18.62
N LEU A 483 -13.96 -17.61 18.30
CA LEU A 483 -13.42 -17.32 16.96
C LEU A 483 -12.25 -18.25 16.61
N LYS A 484 -11.33 -18.50 17.56
CA LYS A 484 -10.23 -19.44 17.37
C LYS A 484 -10.69 -20.89 17.21
N GLU A 485 -11.66 -21.34 18.00
CA GLU A 485 -12.25 -22.68 17.88
C GLU A 485 -12.92 -22.85 16.52
N ARG A 486 -13.67 -21.85 16.07
CA ARG A 486 -14.31 -21.83 14.75
C ARG A 486 -13.28 -21.85 13.62
N LYS A 487 -12.22 -21.04 13.72
CA LYS A 487 -11.08 -21.01 12.78
C LYS A 487 -10.52 -22.42 12.55
N GLN A 488 -10.29 -23.15 13.65
CA GLN A 488 -9.81 -24.53 13.61
C GLN A 488 -10.84 -25.52 13.04
N GLU A 489 -12.13 -25.33 13.35
CA GLU A 489 -13.22 -26.18 12.84
C GLU A 489 -13.32 -26.13 11.31
N ILE A 490 -13.20 -24.95 10.73
CA ILE A 490 -13.32 -24.74 9.28
C ILE A 490 -12.04 -25.10 8.50
N GLY A 491 -10.95 -25.41 9.20
CA GLY A 491 -9.67 -25.79 8.61
C GLY A 491 -8.74 -24.62 8.30
N LEU A 492 -9.02 -23.41 8.78
CA LEU A 492 -8.11 -22.26 8.67
C LEU A 492 -6.97 -22.44 9.68
N THR A 493 -5.81 -22.89 9.20
CA THR A 493 -4.64 -23.14 10.06
C THR A 493 -3.99 -21.82 10.49
N ASP A 494 -3.21 -21.86 11.58
CA ASP A 494 -2.43 -20.68 12.01
C ASP A 494 -1.39 -20.29 10.93
N GLU A 495 -0.82 -21.26 10.21
CA GLU A 495 0.10 -21.00 9.08
C GLU A 495 -0.56 -20.22 7.94
N ILE A 496 -1.80 -20.55 7.58
CA ILE A 496 -2.54 -19.79 6.58
C ILE A 496 -2.90 -18.42 7.16
N TYR A 497 -3.54 -18.37 8.33
CA TYR A 497 -4.07 -17.14 8.91
C TYR A 497 -2.98 -16.08 9.22
N GLU A 498 -1.84 -16.50 9.74
CA GLU A 498 -0.73 -15.64 10.16
C GLU A 498 0.27 -15.40 9.01
N TYR A 499 -0.05 -15.82 7.78
CA TYR A 499 0.83 -15.62 6.63
C TYR A 499 1.14 -14.14 6.43
N GLY A 500 2.44 -13.80 6.45
CA GLY A 500 2.92 -12.44 6.28
C GLY A 500 2.98 -11.64 7.59
N TYR A 501 2.49 -12.15 8.72
CA TYR A 501 2.51 -11.42 10.00
C TYR A 501 3.94 -11.15 10.49
N GLU A 502 4.93 -11.91 10.03
CA GLU A 502 6.35 -11.63 10.27
C GLU A 502 6.87 -10.33 9.61
N TYR A 503 6.08 -9.74 8.72
CA TYR A 503 6.32 -8.44 8.08
C TYR A 503 5.49 -7.31 8.69
N LEU A 504 4.56 -7.62 9.60
CA LEU A 504 3.91 -6.58 10.38
C LEU A 504 4.95 -5.92 11.29
N PRO A 505 4.87 -4.59 11.50
CA PRO A 505 5.63 -3.94 12.56
C PRO A 505 5.40 -4.68 13.88
N GLU A 506 6.46 -4.95 14.65
CA GLU A 506 6.27 -5.37 16.05
C GLU A 506 5.55 -4.21 16.76
N ASP A 507 4.26 -4.37 17.04
CA ASP A 507 3.38 -3.33 17.58
C ASP A 507 4.07 -2.43 18.63
N GLU A 508 3.97 -1.10 18.43
CA GLU A 508 4.21 -0.05 19.43
C GLU A 508 3.16 -0.02 20.55
#